data_AF-A0A2T2U1W8-F1
#
_entry.id   AF-A0A2T2U1W8-F1
#
_cell.length_a   1.000
_cell.length_b   1.000
_cell.length_c   1.000
_cell.angle_alpha   90.00
_cell.angle_beta   90.00
_cell.angle_gamma   90.00
#
_symmetry.space_group_name_H-M   'P 1'
#
loop_
_entity.id
_entity.type
_entity.pdbx_description
1 polymer ?
#
loop_
_entity_poly.entity_id
_entity_poly.type
_entity_poly.pdbx_seq_one_letter_code
_entity_poly.pdbx_strand_id
1 'polypeptide(L)' 'EAADIDQFVQPGGGADGPTQKLIEGYDDFSDARDRFEKHFIQHKLHEHDWNVSQTAETIGIQRSHLYNKLDKYGLERGD' A
#
# COMPACT_ATOMS: atom_id res chain seq x y z
N GLU A 1 -43.24 23.43 9.51
CA GLU A 1 -42.13 24.11 8.82
C GLU A 1 -40.87 23.36 9.18
N ALA A 2 -40.34 22.60 8.23
CA ALA A 2 -39.15 21.78 8.42
C ALA A 2 -37.94 22.64 8.01
N ALA A 3 -37.28 23.20 9.00
CA ALA A 3 -35.96 23.83 8.91
C ALA A 3 -35.18 23.24 10.09
N ASP A 4 -34.00 22.67 9.97
CA ASP A 4 -33.02 22.76 8.90
C ASP A 4 -32.10 21.53 9.12
N ILE A 5 -32.33 20.44 8.39
CA ILE A 5 -31.45 19.27 8.41
C ILE A 5 -30.35 19.53 7.38
N ASP A 6 -29.55 20.57 7.59
CA ASP A 6 -28.45 20.89 6.66
C ASP A 6 -27.23 21.52 7.35
N GLN A 7 -27.20 21.59 8.68
CA GLN A 7 -26.09 22.21 9.42
C GLN A 7 -24.92 21.27 9.72
N PHE A 8 -24.70 20.21 8.94
CA PHE A 8 -23.50 19.35 9.10
C PHE A 8 -22.81 18.90 7.81
N VAL A 9 -23.14 19.52 6.67
CA VAL A 9 -22.32 19.35 5.46
C VAL A 9 -21.85 20.74 5.00
N GLN A 10 -20.85 21.28 5.70
CA GLN A 10 -19.94 22.21 5.03
C GLN A 10 -18.90 21.35 4.28
N PRO A 11 -18.89 21.34 2.93
CA PRO A 11 -17.76 20.83 2.18
C PRO A 11 -16.74 21.97 2.10
N GLY A 12 -16.05 22.21 3.21
CA GLY A 12 -15.18 23.38 3.34
C GLY A 12 -14.07 23.15 4.35
N GLY A 13 -13.01 22.48 3.92
CA GLY A 13 -11.69 22.66 4.56
C GLY A 13 -10.96 21.45 5.12
N GLY A 14 -11.30 20.21 4.75
CA GLY A 14 -10.47 19.08 5.19
C GLY A 14 -10.95 17.72 4.74
N ALA A 15 -10.60 17.30 3.52
CA ALA A 15 -10.79 15.91 3.12
C ALA A 15 -9.96 15.42 1.92
N ASP A 16 -9.11 16.25 1.29
CA ASP A 16 -8.06 15.70 0.41
C ASP A 16 -6.94 15.14 1.28
N GLY A 17 -7.28 14.04 1.96
CA GLY A 17 -6.40 13.32 2.86
C GLY A 17 -5.21 12.71 2.12
N PRO A 18 -4.24 12.13 2.86
CA PRO A 18 -3.09 11.45 2.25
C PRO A 18 -3.50 10.39 1.23
N THR A 19 -4.69 9.79 1.38
CA THR A 19 -5.26 8.84 0.41
C THR A 19 -5.61 9.47 -0.93
N GLN A 20 -6.23 10.66 -0.94
CA GLN A 20 -6.59 11.35 -2.19
C GLN A 20 -5.33 11.70 -2.99
N LYS A 21 -4.29 12.21 -2.31
CA LYS A 21 -2.99 12.49 -2.93
C LYS A 21 -2.29 11.25 -3.47
N LEU A 22 -2.47 10.09 -2.83
CA LEU A 22 -1.94 8.82 -3.32
C LEU A 22 -2.64 8.39 -4.61
N ILE A 23 -3.97 8.54 -4.67
CA ILE A 23 -4.78 8.20 -5.85
C ILE A 23 -4.43 9.13 -7.02
N GLU A 24 -4.31 10.43 -6.78
CA GLU A 24 -3.91 11.42 -7.80
C GLU A 24 -2.45 11.29 -8.26
N GLY A 25 -1.61 10.60 -7.48
CA GLY A 25 -0.20 10.37 -7.81
C GLY A 25 0.05 9.25 -8.82
N TYR A 26 -1.00 8.52 -9.25
CA TYR A 26 -0.90 7.40 -10.17
C TYR A 26 -1.97 7.44 -11.25
N ASP A 27 -1.56 7.32 -12.51
CA ASP A 27 -2.46 7.26 -13.66
C ASP A 27 -2.94 5.83 -13.97
N ASP A 28 -2.18 4.81 -13.54
CA ASP A 28 -2.51 3.39 -13.76
C ASP A 28 -2.61 2.60 -12.44
N PHE A 29 -3.62 1.73 -12.37
CA PHE A 29 -3.87 0.89 -11.19
C PHE A 29 -2.75 -0.13 -10.96
N SER A 30 -2.20 -0.70 -12.03
CA SER A 30 -1.11 -1.69 -11.93
C SER A 30 0.14 -1.03 -11.36
N ASP A 31 0.45 0.19 -11.78
CA ASP A 31 1.58 0.96 -11.26
C ASP A 31 1.40 1.31 -9.77
N ALA A 32 0.20 1.77 -9.40
CA ALA A 32 -0.13 2.06 -8.00
C ALA A 32 0.00 0.81 -7.12
N ARG A 33 -0.58 -0.32 -7.58
CA ARG A 33 -0.49 -1.62 -6.90
C ARG A 33 0.95 -2.08 -6.78
N ASP A 34 1.73 -2.00 -7.86
CA ASP A 34 3.10 -2.50 -7.88
C ASP A 34 4.01 -1.73 -6.91
N ARG A 35 3.84 -0.41 -6.80
CA ARG A 35 4.55 0.39 -5.79
C ARG A 35 4.11 0.08 -4.37
N PHE A 36 2.81 -0.10 -4.14
CA PHE A 36 2.32 -0.56 -2.85
C PHE A 36 2.91 -1.91 -2.48
N GLU A 37 2.85 -2.89 -3.39
CA GLU A 37 3.39 -4.23 -3.16
C GLU A 37 4.88 -4.19 -2.86
N LYS A 38 5.67 -3.41 -3.62
CA LYS A 38 7.10 -3.25 -3.37
C LYS A 38 7.37 -2.74 -1.95
N HIS A 39 6.73 -1.65 -1.54
CA HIS A 39 6.93 -1.07 -0.21
C HIS A 39 6.44 -1.98 0.90
N PHE A 40 5.29 -2.62 0.72
CA PHE A 40 4.72 -3.54 1.70
C PHE A 40 5.64 -4.74 1.92
N ILE A 41 6.11 -5.37 0.84
CA ILE A 41 7.00 -6.53 0.91
C ILE A 41 8.34 -6.16 1.51
N GLN A 42 8.95 -5.05 1.09
CA GLN A 42 10.21 -4.58 1.65
C GLN A 42 10.08 -4.36 3.16
N HIS A 43 9.04 -3.64 3.60
CA HIS A 43 8.80 -3.40 5.02
C HIS A 43 8.68 -4.72 5.82
N LYS A 44 7.90 -5.68 5.31
CA LYS A 44 7.72 -6.99 5.95
C LYS A 44 9.03 -7.79 5.98
N LEU A 45 9.85 -7.74 4.94
CA LEU A 45 11.17 -8.37 4.94
C LEU A 45 12.07 -7.79 6.02
N HIS A 46 12.10 -6.47 6.21
CA HIS A 46 12.90 -5.86 7.28
C HIS A 46 12.40 -6.25 8.68
N GLU A 47 11.08 -6.33 8.90
CA GLU A 47 10.51 -6.80 10.18
C GLU A 47 10.91 -8.24 10.53
N HIS A 48 11.26 -9.05 9.53
CA HIS A 48 11.66 -10.45 9.67
C HIS A 48 13.14 -10.69 9.34
N ASP A 49 14.00 -9.67 9.44
CA ASP A 49 15.45 -9.78 9.20
C ASP A 49 15.82 -10.44 7.84
N TRP A 50 15.04 -10.14 6.80
CA TRP A 50 15.12 -10.73 5.47
C TRP A 50 14.88 -12.24 5.40
N ASN A 51 14.20 -12.81 6.39
CA ASN A 51 13.74 -14.19 6.35
C ASN A 51 12.53 -14.34 5.40
N VAL A 52 12.82 -14.65 4.14
CA VAL A 52 11.83 -14.80 3.07
C VAL A 52 10.78 -15.88 3.40
N SER A 53 11.17 -16.99 4.03
CA SER A 53 10.24 -18.07 4.39
C SER A 53 9.22 -17.57 5.42
N GLN A 54 9.71 -17.00 6.53
CA GLN A 54 8.85 -16.46 7.58
C GLN A 54 7.98 -15.31 7.09
N THR A 55 8.52 -14.46 6.20
CA THR A 55 7.78 -13.34 5.61
C THR A 55 6.63 -13.85 4.74
N ALA A 56 6.88 -14.84 3.87
CA ALA A 56 5.84 -15.43 3.02
C ALA A 56 4.71 -16.03 3.84
N GLU A 57 5.05 -16.77 4.90
CA GLU A 57 4.07 -17.32 5.84
C GLU A 57 3.28 -16.22 6.55
N THR A 58 3.96 -15.16 7.01
CA THR A 58 3.33 -14.05 7.75
C THR A 58 2.36 -13.25 6.89
N ILE A 59 2.70 -12.97 5.64
CA ILE A 59 1.82 -12.23 4.71
C ILE A 59 0.85 -13.13 3.96
N GLY A 60 0.85 -14.44 4.23
CA GLY A 60 -0.14 -15.38 3.72
C GLY A 60 0.02 -15.73 2.24
N ILE A 61 1.24 -15.71 1.69
CA ILE A 61 1.51 -16.09 0.31
C ILE A 61 2.50 -17.25 0.20
N GLN A 62 2.48 -17.93 -0.94
CA GLN A 62 3.47 -18.97 -1.22
C GLN A 62 4.86 -18.35 -1.38
N ARG A 63 5.88 -19.01 -0.82
CA ARG A 63 7.27 -18.56 -0.89
C ARG A 63 7.77 -18.36 -2.33
N SER A 64 7.37 -19.22 -3.25
CA SER A 64 7.68 -19.08 -4.69
C SER A 64 7.12 -17.78 -5.28
N HIS A 65 5.91 -17.37 -4.87
CA HIS A 65 5.32 -16.11 -5.28
C HIS A 65 6.05 -14.92 -4.68
N LEU A 66 6.51 -15.04 -3.44
CA LEU A 66 7.32 -13.99 -2.82
C LEU A 66 8.63 -13.81 -3.62
N TYR A 67 9.36 -14.87 -3.94
CA TYR A 67 10.57 -14.79 -4.77
C TYR A 67 10.33 -14.09 -6.12
N ASN A 68 9.28 -14.47 -6.84
CA ASN A 68 8.93 -13.81 -8.11
C ASN A 68 8.67 -12.30 -7.92
N LYS A 69 8.09 -11.90 -6.79
CA LYS A 69 7.88 -10.48 -6.46
C LYS A 69 9.19 -9.77 -6.08
N LEU A 70 10.12 -10.44 -5.39
CA LEU A 70 11.45 -9.88 -5.12
C LEU A 70 12.19 -9.59 -6.43
N ASP A 71 12.21 -10.56 -7.34
CA ASP A 71 12.84 -10.43 -8.66
C ASP A 71 12.16 -9.33 -9.49
N LYS A 72 10.83 -9.31 -9.53
CA LYS A 72 10.05 -8.28 -10.24
C LYS A 72 10.36 -6.86 -9.76
N TYR A 73 10.53 -6.68 -8.45
CA TYR A 73 10.70 -5.35 -7.84
C TYR A 73 12.17 -4.96 -7.57
N GLY A 74 13.12 -5.87 -7.84
CA GLY A 74 14.54 -5.71 -7.55
C GLY A 74 14.79 -5.49 -6.07
N LEU A 75 14.17 -6.32 -5.21
CA LEU A 75 14.35 -6.23 -3.76
C LEU A 75 15.46 -7.16 -3.31
N GLU A 76 16.59 -6.59 -2.90
CA GLU A 76 17.76 -7.34 -2.44
C GLU A 76 18.18 -6.93 -1.03
N ARG A 77 18.77 -7.88 -0.29
CA ARG A 77 19.27 -7.62 1.06
C ARG A 77 20.47 -6.68 0.98
N GLY A 78 20.24 -5.39 1.21
CA GLY A 78 21.28 -4.35 1.12
C GLY A 78 20.77 -2.98 0.70
N ASP A 79 19.55 -2.91 0.15
CA ASP A 79 18.79 -1.67 -0.06
C ASP A 79 18.08 -1.14 1.21
#